data_AF-W9EGG0-F1
#
_entry.id   AF-W9EGG0-F1
#
_cell.length_a   1.000
_cell.length_b   1.000
_cell.length_c   1.000
_cell.angle_alpha   90.00
_cell.angle_beta   90.00
_cell.angle_gamma   90.00
#
_symmetry.space_group_name_H-M   'P 1'
#
loop_
_entity.id
_entity.type
_entity.pdbx_description
1 polymer ?
#
loop_
_entity_poly.entity_id
_entity_poly.type
_entity_poly.pdbx_seq_one_letter_code
_entity_poly.pdbx_strand_id
1 'polypeptide(L)'
;MRQNVVKKISKITTQKRPGRYNIYLDDQYAFPVSEAVLIKYQLAKGTELTAHQISDIQAADQVAKLRAKALDFIAYRPRTVAELQTKLQTLTDDEDSIETVVADLRSLDLLNDKTYTVSYLQQVVAMQEKGPLAADRYLDHKGIPFELRTTALTAIYPATVEQTIAKRLAHKLFDHYQNYPYNKSIEKVKMGLVRRGFSYSTASDAVASLPKASNAEREQELLVKETTKLRHRYRHLVGFDQQQKIKQALLRRGFAFDEIETYLEQLED
;
A
#
# COMPACT_ATOMS: atom_id res chain seq x y z
N MET A 1 -45.72 -35.64 13.36
CA MET A 1 -45.45 -35.47 11.91
C MET A 1 -45.80 -34.03 11.54
N ARG A 2 -44.81 -33.14 11.41
CA ARG A 2 -45.09 -31.78 10.93
C ARG A 2 -45.38 -31.88 9.43
N GLN A 3 -46.60 -31.52 9.03
CA GLN A 3 -47.00 -31.51 7.62
C GLN A 3 -46.02 -30.64 6.83
N ASN A 4 -45.53 -31.18 5.72
CA ASN A 4 -44.75 -30.43 4.75
C ASN A 4 -45.73 -29.45 4.08
N VAL A 5 -45.88 -28.25 4.66
CA VAL A 5 -46.80 -27.24 4.13
C VAL A 5 -46.24 -26.77 2.79
N VAL A 6 -46.94 -27.11 1.71
CA VAL A 6 -46.64 -26.69 0.35
C VAL A 6 -47.51 -25.48 0.04
N LYS A 7 -46.90 -24.40 -0.44
CA LYS A 7 -47.59 -23.19 -0.90
C LYS A 7 -47.37 -23.00 -2.40
N LYS A 8 -48.35 -22.40 -3.10
CA LYS A 8 -48.31 -22.27 -4.55
C LYS A 8 -48.09 -20.82 -4.97
N ILE A 9 -47.18 -20.60 -5.92
CA ILE A 9 -46.99 -19.27 -6.52
C ILE A 9 -48.24 -18.88 -7.31
N SER A 10 -48.94 -17.87 -6.84
CA SER A 10 -50.17 -17.33 -7.44
C SER A 10 -49.88 -16.21 -8.44
N LYS A 11 -48.88 -15.39 -8.13
CA LYS A 11 -48.53 -14.19 -8.91
C LYS A 11 -47.06 -13.83 -8.74
N ILE A 12 -46.47 -13.30 -9.81
CA ILE A 12 -45.12 -12.70 -9.82
C ILE A 12 -45.26 -11.31 -10.42
N THR A 13 -44.77 -10.27 -9.75
CA THR A 13 -44.80 -8.90 -10.25
C THR A 13 -43.42 -8.27 -10.26
N THR A 14 -43.17 -7.38 -11.21
CA THR A 14 -41.93 -6.58 -11.25
C THR A 14 -41.96 -5.49 -10.18
N GLN A 15 -40.79 -5.18 -9.61
CA GLN A 15 -40.62 -4.01 -8.74
C GLN A 15 -40.25 -2.76 -9.54
N LYS A 16 -40.30 -1.58 -8.91
CA LYS A 16 -39.82 -0.31 -9.52
C LYS A 16 -38.33 -0.37 -9.90
N ARG A 17 -37.53 -1.11 -9.14
CA ARG A 17 -36.12 -1.35 -9.47
C ARG A 17 -36.03 -2.52 -10.46
N PRO A 18 -35.36 -2.35 -11.61
CA PRO A 18 -35.23 -3.41 -12.60
C PRO A 18 -34.49 -4.63 -12.02
N GLY A 19 -34.81 -5.82 -12.53
CA GLY A 19 -34.20 -7.09 -12.08
C GLY A 19 -34.67 -7.59 -10.71
N ARG A 20 -35.76 -7.04 -10.16
CA ARG A 20 -36.35 -7.47 -8.87
C ARG A 20 -37.84 -7.79 -9.04
N TYR A 21 -38.27 -8.88 -8.41
CA TYR A 21 -39.63 -9.40 -8.49
C TYR A 21 -40.21 -9.66 -7.10
N ASN A 22 -41.52 -9.51 -6.96
CA ASN A 22 -42.28 -9.89 -5.78
C ASN A 22 -42.99 -11.22 -6.04
N ILE A 23 -42.81 -12.20 -5.16
CA ILE A 23 -43.47 -13.49 -5.20
C ILE A 23 -44.69 -13.46 -4.28
N TYR A 24 -45.84 -13.88 -4.81
CA TYR A 24 -47.07 -14.08 -4.06
C TYR A 24 -47.37 -15.57 -3.96
N LEU A 25 -47.58 -16.06 -2.74
CA LEU A 25 -47.97 -17.43 -2.44
C LEU A 25 -49.43 -17.42 -1.97
N ASP A 26 -50.29 -18.20 -2.62
CA ASP A 26 -51.71 -18.31 -2.27
C ASP A 26 -52.39 -16.92 -2.15
N ASP A 27 -52.18 -16.07 -3.17
CA ASP A 27 -52.63 -14.68 -3.32
C ASP A 27 -52.12 -13.68 -2.27
N GLN A 28 -51.20 -14.09 -1.39
CA GLN A 28 -50.57 -13.23 -0.40
C GLN A 28 -49.11 -12.94 -0.76
N TYR A 29 -48.66 -11.70 -0.54
CA TYR A 29 -47.25 -11.36 -0.70
C TYR A 29 -46.39 -12.22 0.24
N ALA A 30 -45.35 -12.86 -0.30
CA ALA A 30 -44.49 -13.75 0.46
C ALA A 30 -43.08 -13.15 0.64
N PHE A 31 -42.34 -12.97 -0.46
CA PHE A 31 -40.97 -12.46 -0.42
C PHE A 31 -40.53 -11.90 -1.77
N PRO A 32 -39.50 -11.04 -1.80
CA PRO A 32 -38.91 -10.56 -3.04
C PRO A 32 -37.77 -11.47 -3.49
N VAL A 33 -37.50 -11.52 -4.80
CA VAL A 33 -36.34 -12.21 -5.38
C VAL A 33 -35.69 -11.38 -6.49
N SER A 34 -34.39 -11.56 -6.69
CA SER A 34 -33.68 -11.10 -7.88
C SER A 34 -34.00 -11.94 -9.11
N GLU A 35 -33.79 -11.37 -10.29
CA GLU A 35 -33.94 -12.08 -11.57
C GLU A 35 -33.11 -13.36 -11.64
N ALA A 36 -31.85 -13.30 -11.18
CA ALA A 36 -30.97 -14.47 -11.14
C ALA A 36 -31.55 -15.61 -10.27
N VAL A 37 -32.15 -15.29 -9.13
CA VAL A 37 -32.79 -16.29 -8.24
C VAL A 37 -34.08 -16.82 -8.83
N LEU A 38 -34.89 -15.95 -9.44
CA LEU A 38 -36.10 -16.32 -10.17
C LEU A 38 -35.78 -17.40 -11.21
N ILE A 39 -34.72 -17.18 -12.00
CA ILE A 39 -34.25 -18.11 -13.04
C ILE A 39 -33.66 -19.37 -12.41
N LYS A 40 -32.76 -19.24 -11.43
CA LYS A 40 -32.07 -20.38 -10.77
C LYS A 40 -33.04 -21.40 -10.20
N TYR A 41 -34.11 -20.94 -9.55
CA TYR A 41 -35.12 -21.81 -8.93
C TYR A 41 -36.34 -22.05 -9.84
N GLN A 42 -36.31 -21.58 -11.09
CA GLN A 42 -37.37 -21.75 -12.07
C GLN A 42 -38.75 -21.34 -11.52
N LEU A 43 -38.78 -20.22 -10.81
CA LEU A 43 -39.99 -19.74 -10.15
C LEU A 43 -40.97 -19.22 -11.20
N ALA A 44 -42.09 -19.91 -11.35
CA ALA A 44 -43.16 -19.56 -12.26
C ALA A 44 -44.51 -19.59 -11.53
N LYS A 45 -45.53 -18.99 -12.14
CA LYS A 45 -46.89 -19.13 -11.63
C LYS A 45 -47.26 -20.62 -11.64
N GLY A 46 -47.74 -21.10 -10.50
CA GLY A 46 -48.09 -22.50 -10.29
C GLY A 46 -47.00 -23.36 -9.66
N THR A 47 -45.76 -22.88 -9.51
CA THR A 47 -44.71 -23.59 -8.78
C THR A 47 -45.12 -23.79 -7.32
N GLU A 48 -44.96 -25.02 -6.84
CA GLU A 48 -45.22 -25.42 -5.46
C GLU A 48 -43.91 -25.40 -4.66
N LEU A 49 -43.93 -24.78 -3.50
CA LEU A 49 -42.76 -24.59 -2.64
C LEU A 49 -43.04 -25.07 -1.22
N THR A 50 -42.14 -25.90 -0.72
CA THR A 50 -42.06 -26.28 0.70
C THR A 50 -41.43 -25.15 1.52
N ALA A 51 -41.62 -25.18 2.84
CA ALA A 51 -40.96 -24.25 3.75
C ALA A 51 -39.42 -24.26 3.61
N HIS A 52 -38.83 -25.43 3.37
CA HIS A 52 -37.39 -25.56 3.14
C HIS A 52 -36.96 -24.84 1.86
N GLN A 53 -37.65 -25.09 0.74
CA GLN A 53 -37.34 -24.42 -0.53
C GLN A 53 -37.51 -22.90 -0.44
N ILE A 54 -38.53 -22.41 0.30
CA ILE A 54 -38.70 -20.97 0.54
C ILE A 54 -37.48 -20.40 1.27
N SER A 55 -37.00 -21.09 2.31
CA SER A 55 -35.80 -20.69 3.06
C SER A 55 -34.57 -20.66 2.14
N ASP A 56 -34.38 -21.69 1.32
CA ASP A 56 -33.26 -21.77 0.36
C ASP A 56 -33.30 -20.63 -0.66
N ILE A 57 -34.49 -20.30 -1.19
CA ILE A 57 -34.69 -19.20 -2.14
C ILE A 57 -34.36 -17.85 -1.48
N GLN A 58 -34.79 -17.64 -0.24
CA GLN A 58 -34.50 -16.42 0.50
C GLN A 58 -33.01 -16.26 0.78
N ALA A 59 -32.33 -17.34 1.19
CA ALA A 59 -30.87 -17.36 1.36
C ALA A 59 -30.15 -17.04 0.04
N ALA A 60 -30.59 -17.64 -1.07
CA ALA A 60 -30.03 -17.33 -2.39
C ALA A 60 -30.26 -15.88 -2.83
N ASP A 61 -31.41 -15.26 -2.50
CA ASP A 61 -31.64 -13.83 -2.76
C ASP A 61 -30.71 -12.94 -1.93
N GLN A 62 -30.35 -13.36 -0.72
CA GLN A 62 -29.40 -12.63 0.11
C GLN A 62 -27.99 -12.67 -0.50
N VAL A 63 -27.51 -13.85 -0.92
CA VAL A 63 -26.25 -13.99 -1.66
C VAL A 63 -26.26 -13.15 -2.94
N ALA A 64 -27.36 -13.16 -3.71
CA ALA A 64 -27.48 -12.38 -4.92
C ALA A 64 -27.39 -10.86 -4.68
N LYS A 65 -27.96 -10.36 -3.57
CA LYS A 65 -27.80 -8.95 -3.16
C LYS A 65 -26.36 -8.61 -2.81
N LEU A 66 -25.70 -9.46 -2.03
CA LEU A 66 -24.31 -9.27 -1.64
C LEU A 66 -23.39 -9.28 -2.87
N ARG A 67 -23.61 -10.21 -3.81
CA ARG A 67 -22.92 -10.26 -5.09
C ARG A 67 -23.07 -8.97 -5.88
N ALA A 68 -24.28 -8.43 -5.99
CA ALA A 68 -24.49 -7.16 -6.69
C ALA A 68 -23.69 -6.02 -6.02
N LYS A 69 -23.67 -5.96 -4.70
CA LYS A 69 -22.86 -4.98 -3.95
C LYS A 69 -21.35 -5.19 -4.12
N ALA A 70 -20.91 -6.43 -4.21
CA ALA A 70 -19.52 -6.77 -4.49
C ALA A 70 -19.11 -6.30 -5.89
N LEU A 71 -19.94 -6.57 -6.90
CA LEU A 71 -19.73 -6.12 -8.28
C LEU A 71 -19.62 -4.58 -8.37
N ASP A 72 -20.54 -3.86 -7.74
CA ASP A 72 -20.50 -2.38 -7.66
C ASP A 72 -19.17 -1.91 -7.03
N PHE A 73 -18.70 -2.59 -5.99
CA PHE A 73 -17.50 -2.20 -5.24
C PHE A 73 -16.19 -2.43 -6.02
N ILE A 74 -16.10 -3.55 -6.75
CA ILE A 74 -14.92 -3.88 -7.57
C ILE A 74 -14.90 -3.14 -8.92
N ALA A 75 -16.06 -2.75 -9.45
CA ALA A 75 -16.16 -2.00 -10.70
C ALA A 75 -15.51 -0.61 -10.63
N TYR A 76 -15.45 0.01 -9.44
CA TYR A 76 -14.85 1.34 -9.26
C TYR A 76 -13.32 1.33 -9.42
N ARG A 77 -12.64 0.32 -8.86
CA ARG A 77 -11.19 0.12 -8.95
C ARG A 77 -10.84 -1.32 -8.57
N PRO A 78 -9.69 -1.85 -9.00
CA PRO A 78 -9.19 -3.13 -8.53
C PRO A 78 -9.16 -3.21 -7.00
N ARG A 79 -9.63 -4.34 -6.47
CA ARG A 79 -9.70 -4.67 -5.04
C ARG A 79 -9.00 -5.99 -4.76
N THR A 80 -8.52 -6.14 -3.54
CA THR A 80 -8.07 -7.44 -3.02
C THR A 80 -9.22 -8.23 -2.42
N VAL A 81 -9.01 -9.54 -2.24
CA VAL A 81 -9.97 -10.41 -1.55
C VAL A 81 -10.29 -9.89 -0.16
N ALA A 82 -9.27 -9.50 0.61
CA ALA A 82 -9.45 -8.96 1.95
C ALA A 82 -10.26 -7.65 1.94
N GLU A 83 -9.98 -6.72 1.01
CA GLU A 83 -10.77 -5.48 0.88
C GLU A 83 -12.26 -5.78 0.60
N LEU A 84 -12.56 -6.78 -0.22
CA LEU A 84 -13.95 -7.18 -0.50
C LEU A 84 -14.60 -7.85 0.72
N GLN A 85 -13.92 -8.77 1.38
CA GLN A 85 -14.43 -9.44 2.58
C GLN A 85 -14.78 -8.42 3.67
N THR A 86 -13.86 -7.51 3.99
CA THR A 86 -14.10 -6.42 4.94
C THR A 86 -15.30 -5.57 4.50
N LYS A 87 -15.46 -5.32 3.19
CA LYS A 87 -16.62 -4.56 2.70
C LYS A 87 -17.93 -5.32 2.91
N LEU A 88 -17.97 -6.62 2.63
CA LEU A 88 -19.19 -7.43 2.76
C LEU A 88 -19.57 -7.66 4.23
N GLN A 89 -18.59 -7.77 5.14
CA GLN A 89 -18.80 -7.83 6.59
C GLN A 89 -19.51 -6.57 7.14
N THR A 90 -19.42 -5.42 6.45
CA THR A 90 -20.23 -4.24 6.83
C THR A 90 -21.72 -4.36 6.47
N LEU A 91 -22.11 -5.38 5.71
CA LEU A 91 -23.46 -5.56 5.17
C LEU A 91 -24.18 -6.79 5.74
N THR A 92 -23.45 -7.77 6.27
CA THR A 92 -23.97 -9.04 6.79
C THR A 92 -22.97 -9.68 7.75
N ASP A 93 -23.48 -10.43 8.72
CA ASP A 93 -22.68 -11.29 9.62
C ASP A 93 -22.63 -12.76 9.14
N ASP A 94 -23.29 -13.06 8.03
CA ASP A 94 -23.30 -14.40 7.41
C ASP A 94 -22.01 -14.65 6.61
N GLU A 95 -21.06 -15.35 7.24
CA GLU A 95 -19.75 -15.68 6.67
C GLU A 95 -19.85 -16.61 5.45
N ASP A 96 -20.77 -17.58 5.45
CA ASP A 96 -20.97 -18.53 4.34
C ASP A 96 -21.43 -17.80 3.07
N SER A 97 -22.33 -16.82 3.24
CA SER A 97 -22.75 -15.94 2.12
C SER A 97 -21.58 -15.11 1.57
N ILE A 98 -20.70 -14.60 2.44
CA ILE A 98 -19.53 -13.82 2.01
C ILE A 98 -18.56 -14.72 1.24
N GLU A 99 -18.25 -15.90 1.77
CA GLU A 99 -17.37 -16.86 1.12
C GLU A 99 -17.91 -17.28 -0.25
N THR A 100 -19.21 -17.55 -0.34
CA THR A 100 -19.88 -17.88 -1.60
C THR A 100 -19.70 -16.78 -2.65
N VAL A 101 -19.90 -15.52 -2.27
CA VAL A 101 -19.71 -14.37 -3.19
C VAL A 101 -18.24 -14.22 -3.60
N VAL A 102 -17.31 -14.35 -2.66
CA VAL A 102 -15.88 -14.25 -2.94
C VAL A 102 -15.43 -15.37 -3.89
N ALA A 103 -15.84 -16.62 -3.64
CA ALA A 103 -15.49 -17.77 -4.46
C ALA A 103 -16.02 -17.62 -5.90
N ASP A 104 -17.26 -17.16 -6.05
CA ASP A 104 -17.86 -16.90 -7.35
C ASP A 104 -17.10 -15.81 -8.13
N LEU A 105 -16.78 -14.67 -7.51
CA LEU A 105 -16.04 -13.60 -8.17
C LEU A 105 -14.61 -14.01 -8.54
N ARG A 106 -13.98 -14.87 -7.73
CA ARG A 106 -12.68 -15.48 -8.07
C ARG A 106 -12.79 -16.43 -9.26
N SER A 107 -13.86 -17.22 -9.34
CA SER A 107 -14.10 -18.15 -10.45
C SER A 107 -14.27 -17.45 -11.79
N LEU A 108 -14.78 -16.21 -11.76
CA LEU A 108 -14.92 -15.33 -12.92
C LEU A 108 -13.69 -14.46 -13.20
N ASP A 109 -12.59 -14.65 -12.46
CA ASP A 109 -11.37 -13.83 -12.50
C ASP A 109 -11.60 -12.32 -12.28
N LEU A 110 -12.73 -11.94 -11.68
CA LEU A 110 -13.05 -10.55 -11.33
C LEU A 110 -12.35 -10.10 -10.04
N LEU A 111 -11.85 -11.05 -9.26
CA LEU A 111 -11.14 -10.83 -8.00
C LEU A 111 -9.90 -11.72 -7.94
N ASN A 112 -8.72 -11.13 -8.13
CA ASN A 112 -7.48 -11.88 -8.25
C ASN A 112 -6.31 -11.15 -7.57
N ASP A 113 -5.96 -11.62 -6.37
CA ASP A 113 -4.86 -11.07 -5.58
C ASP A 113 -3.50 -11.20 -6.26
N LYS A 114 -3.29 -12.24 -7.08
CA LYS A 114 -2.04 -12.41 -7.84
C LYS A 114 -1.91 -11.33 -8.89
N THR A 115 -2.94 -11.14 -9.69
CA THR A 115 -2.98 -10.09 -10.73
C THR A 115 -2.87 -8.70 -10.11
N TYR A 116 -3.56 -8.45 -8.99
CA TYR A 116 -3.45 -7.21 -8.23
C TYR A 116 -2.01 -6.94 -7.78
N THR A 117 -1.38 -7.95 -7.14
CA THR A 117 -0.03 -7.85 -6.60
C THR A 117 1.00 -7.57 -7.69
N VAL A 118 0.94 -8.32 -8.80
CA VAL A 118 1.83 -8.13 -9.95
C VAL A 118 1.69 -6.72 -10.51
N SER A 119 0.45 -6.27 -10.76
CA SER A 119 0.18 -4.95 -11.34
C SER A 119 0.70 -3.83 -10.43
N TYR A 120 0.48 -3.94 -9.12
CA TYR A 120 0.97 -2.96 -8.16
C TYR A 120 2.51 -2.90 -8.13
N LEU A 121 3.19 -4.05 -8.08
CA LEU A 121 4.65 -4.09 -8.04
C LEU A 121 5.28 -3.55 -9.33
N GLN A 122 4.70 -3.88 -10.49
CA GLN A 122 5.12 -3.31 -11.77
C GLN A 122 5.00 -1.79 -11.77
N GLN A 123 3.90 -1.25 -11.24
CA GLN A 123 3.71 0.19 -11.10
C GLN A 123 4.75 0.81 -10.14
N VAL A 124 5.03 0.18 -9.00
CA VAL A 124 6.07 0.64 -8.06
C VAL A 124 7.44 0.71 -8.72
N VAL A 125 7.83 -0.33 -9.45
CA VAL A 125 9.10 -0.38 -10.20
C VAL A 125 9.13 0.69 -11.29
N ALA A 126 8.04 0.88 -12.03
CA ALA A 126 7.95 1.89 -13.09
C ALA A 126 8.06 3.33 -12.54
N MET A 127 7.45 3.62 -11.39
CA MET A 127 7.56 4.92 -10.72
C MET A 127 8.97 5.15 -10.15
N GLN A 128 9.67 4.08 -9.78
CA GLN A 128 11.03 4.11 -9.23
C GLN A 128 11.14 4.92 -7.92
N GLU A 129 10.08 5.12 -7.16
CA GLU A 129 10.07 6.01 -5.98
C GLU A 129 10.21 5.31 -4.64
N LYS A 130 9.93 4.01 -4.59
CA LYS A 130 9.82 3.23 -3.35
C LYS A 130 10.64 1.94 -3.47
N GLY A 131 11.17 1.50 -2.35
CA GLY A 131 11.88 0.22 -2.23
C GLY A 131 10.95 -0.95 -1.89
N PRO A 132 11.48 -2.19 -1.91
CA PRO A 132 10.70 -3.41 -1.75
C PRO A 132 9.97 -3.51 -0.40
N LEU A 133 10.56 -3.01 0.69
CA LEU A 133 9.93 -3.06 2.03
C LEU A 133 8.73 -2.12 2.15
N ALA A 134 8.71 -1.01 1.39
CA ALA A 134 7.52 -0.15 1.34
C ALA A 134 6.42 -0.78 0.48
N ALA A 135 6.80 -1.46 -0.61
CA ALA A 135 5.87 -2.18 -1.46
C ALA A 135 5.23 -3.36 -0.72
N ASP A 136 6.03 -4.16 0.00
CA ASP A 136 5.56 -5.29 0.81
C ASP A 136 4.58 -4.85 1.89
N ARG A 137 4.94 -3.84 2.70
CA ARG A 137 4.03 -3.29 3.73
C ARG A 137 2.72 -2.79 3.17
N TYR A 138 2.73 -2.20 1.98
CA TYR A 138 1.49 -1.79 1.32
C TYR A 138 0.61 -2.99 0.99
N LEU A 139 1.18 -4.04 0.39
CA LEU A 139 0.46 -5.26 0.03
C LEU A 139 -0.04 -6.03 1.27
N ASP A 140 0.75 -6.02 2.35
CA ASP A 140 0.36 -6.58 3.64
C ASP A 140 -0.86 -5.86 4.23
N HIS A 141 -0.87 -4.53 4.23
CA HIS A 141 -2.06 -3.73 4.60
C HIS A 141 -3.25 -3.93 3.65
N LYS A 142 -3.02 -4.46 2.45
CA LYS A 142 -4.08 -4.87 1.51
C LYS A 142 -4.56 -6.31 1.74
N GLY A 143 -4.03 -7.00 2.75
CA GLY A 143 -4.41 -8.36 3.12
C GLY A 143 -3.91 -9.42 2.15
N ILE A 144 -2.89 -9.13 1.34
CA ILE A 144 -2.31 -10.10 0.41
C ILE A 144 -1.46 -11.12 1.20
N PRO A 145 -1.62 -12.44 1.00
CA PRO A 145 -0.85 -13.46 1.73
C PRO A 145 0.67 -13.33 1.54
N PHE A 146 1.43 -13.58 2.61
CA PHE A 146 2.90 -13.46 2.62
C PHE A 146 3.58 -14.19 1.46
N GLU A 147 3.24 -15.46 1.22
CA GLU A 147 3.82 -16.26 0.14
C GLU A 147 3.64 -15.63 -1.24
N LEU A 148 2.47 -15.02 -1.49
CA LEU A 148 2.17 -14.36 -2.76
C LEU A 148 2.98 -13.07 -2.92
N ARG A 149 3.12 -12.28 -1.84
CA ARG A 149 3.96 -11.07 -1.85
C ARG A 149 5.41 -11.41 -2.08
N THR A 150 5.96 -12.36 -1.32
CA THR A 150 7.36 -12.80 -1.40
C THR A 150 7.71 -13.32 -2.79
N THR A 151 6.85 -14.17 -3.35
CA THR A 151 7.02 -14.70 -4.71
C THR A 151 7.01 -13.57 -5.75
N ALA A 152 6.04 -12.66 -5.67
CA ALA A 152 5.91 -11.57 -6.64
C ALA A 152 7.03 -10.53 -6.53
N LEU A 153 7.46 -10.18 -5.30
CA LEU A 153 8.58 -9.29 -5.04
C LEU A 153 9.88 -9.85 -5.61
N THR A 154 10.15 -11.13 -5.38
CA THR A 154 11.35 -11.81 -5.91
C THR A 154 11.38 -11.79 -7.44
N ALA A 155 10.23 -11.99 -8.09
CA ALA A 155 10.13 -12.02 -9.54
C ALA A 155 10.20 -10.64 -10.20
N ILE A 156 9.53 -9.63 -9.63
CA ILE A 156 9.33 -8.31 -10.28
C ILE A 156 10.34 -7.29 -9.80
N TYR A 157 10.80 -7.42 -8.55
CA TYR A 157 11.70 -6.46 -7.93
C TYR A 157 13.01 -7.13 -7.45
N PRO A 158 13.77 -7.77 -8.35
CA PRO A 158 15.03 -8.42 -7.99
C PRO A 158 16.09 -7.39 -7.55
N ALA A 159 17.13 -7.88 -6.87
CA ALA A 159 18.18 -7.04 -6.30
C ALA A 159 18.85 -6.08 -7.31
N THR A 160 18.96 -6.48 -8.58
CA THR A 160 19.53 -5.62 -9.64
C THR A 160 18.64 -4.38 -9.91
N VAL A 161 17.33 -4.57 -9.95
CA VAL A 161 16.34 -3.49 -10.12
C VAL A 161 16.30 -2.63 -8.85
N GLU A 162 16.32 -3.25 -7.67
CA GLU A 162 16.39 -2.56 -6.38
C GLU A 162 17.58 -1.60 -6.32
N GLN A 163 18.78 -2.11 -6.61
CA GLN A 163 20.02 -1.33 -6.57
C GLN A 163 20.02 -0.19 -7.59
N THR A 164 19.49 -0.42 -8.79
CA THR A 164 19.37 0.61 -9.84
C THR A 164 18.48 1.77 -9.37
N ILE A 165 17.32 1.45 -8.82
CA ILE A 165 16.38 2.45 -8.31
C ILE A 165 16.97 3.17 -7.09
N ALA A 166 17.59 2.44 -6.16
CA ALA A 166 18.21 3.00 -4.97
C ALA A 166 19.31 4.01 -5.31
N LYS A 167 20.22 3.67 -6.23
CA LYS A 167 21.29 4.58 -6.69
C LYS A 167 20.75 5.85 -7.32
N ARG A 168 19.77 5.71 -8.22
CA ARG A 168 19.12 6.86 -8.86
C ARG A 168 18.49 7.81 -7.83
N LEU A 169 17.79 7.26 -6.84
CA LEU A 169 17.21 8.05 -5.75
C LEU A 169 18.29 8.64 -4.83
N ALA A 170 19.38 7.91 -4.59
CA ALA A 170 20.51 8.39 -3.81
C ALA A 170 21.09 9.66 -4.42
N HIS A 171 21.36 9.66 -5.73
CA HIS A 171 21.85 10.85 -6.45
C HIS A 171 20.88 12.03 -6.33
N LYS A 172 19.58 11.83 -6.60
CA LYS A 172 18.58 12.90 -6.47
C LYS A 172 18.51 13.49 -5.05
N LEU A 173 18.58 12.64 -4.03
CA LEU A 173 18.58 13.09 -2.64
C LEU A 173 19.89 13.78 -2.26
N PHE A 174 21.00 13.33 -2.80
CA PHE A 174 22.31 13.92 -2.56
C PHE A 174 22.38 15.35 -3.10
N ASP A 175 21.89 15.57 -4.33
CA ASP A 175 21.78 16.91 -4.92
C ASP A 175 20.87 17.82 -4.10
N HIS A 176 19.77 17.28 -3.56
CA HIS A 176 18.87 18.02 -2.67
C HIS A 176 19.56 18.44 -1.35
N TYR A 177 20.49 17.63 -0.84
CA TYR A 177 21.22 17.89 0.40
C TYR A 177 22.59 18.57 0.19
N GLN A 178 22.88 19.12 -1.00
CA GLN A 178 24.16 19.78 -1.31
C GLN A 178 24.59 20.90 -0.33
N ASN A 179 23.64 21.48 0.42
CA ASN A 179 23.93 22.52 1.42
C ASN A 179 24.41 21.97 2.78
N TYR A 180 24.61 20.66 2.88
CA TYR A 180 25.16 20.01 4.07
C TYR A 180 26.56 19.44 3.79
N PRO A 181 27.44 19.36 4.81
CA PRO A 181 28.73 18.67 4.69
C PRO A 181 28.56 17.24 4.21
N TYR A 182 29.57 16.68 3.54
CA TYR A 182 29.46 15.41 2.83
C TYR A 182 28.90 14.30 3.73
N ASN A 183 29.49 14.11 4.91
CA ASN A 183 29.06 13.04 5.83
C ASN A 183 27.60 13.20 6.26
N LYS A 184 27.16 14.45 6.50
CA LYS A 184 25.76 14.74 6.89
C LYS A 184 24.80 14.53 5.73
N SER A 185 25.22 14.86 4.51
CA SER A 185 24.47 14.57 3.28
C SER A 185 24.30 13.06 3.10
N ILE A 186 25.37 12.27 3.23
CA ILE A 186 25.32 10.80 3.14
C ILE A 186 24.36 10.20 4.18
N GLU A 187 24.45 10.63 5.44
CA GLU A 187 23.52 10.19 6.51
C GLU A 187 22.05 10.48 6.13
N LYS A 188 21.78 11.70 5.66
CA LYS A 188 20.43 12.12 5.25
C LYS A 188 19.91 11.34 4.04
N VAL A 189 20.76 11.08 3.05
CA VAL A 189 20.42 10.27 1.87
C VAL A 189 20.10 8.85 2.30
N LYS A 190 20.97 8.21 3.10
CA LYS A 190 20.76 6.85 3.61
C LYS A 190 19.42 6.72 4.34
N MET A 191 19.14 7.64 5.28
CA MET A 191 17.86 7.66 5.99
C MET A 191 16.67 7.97 5.08
N GLY A 192 16.88 8.78 4.03
CA GLY A 192 15.89 9.08 3.01
C GLY A 192 15.50 7.87 2.16
N LEU A 193 16.44 6.96 1.89
CA LEU A 193 16.19 5.68 1.22
C LEU A 193 15.49 4.70 2.16
N VAL A 194 15.94 4.58 3.41
CA VAL A 194 15.29 3.71 4.41
C VAL A 194 13.82 4.09 4.60
N ARG A 195 13.51 5.39 4.72
CA ARG A 195 12.11 5.87 4.79
C ARG A 195 11.28 5.54 3.54
N ARG A 196 11.93 5.41 2.38
CA ARG A 196 11.31 4.98 1.11
C ARG A 196 11.17 3.46 1.00
N GLY A 197 11.61 2.70 2.00
CA GLY A 197 11.45 1.24 2.04
C GLY A 197 12.58 0.44 1.41
N PHE A 198 13.78 1.02 1.30
CA PHE A 198 14.99 0.25 1.03
C PHE A 198 15.55 -0.30 2.33
N SER A 199 16.17 -1.49 2.27
CA SER A 199 16.90 -2.03 3.41
C SER A 199 18.08 -1.12 3.77
N TYR A 200 18.58 -1.24 5.00
CA TYR A 200 19.76 -0.47 5.41
C TYR A 200 21.00 -0.83 4.58
N SER A 201 21.18 -2.11 4.23
CA SER A 201 22.29 -2.57 3.39
C SER A 201 22.21 -1.96 2.00
N THR A 202 21.06 -2.10 1.31
CA THR A 202 20.85 -1.49 -0.02
C THR A 202 21.07 0.02 0.03
N ALA A 203 20.55 0.71 1.05
CA ALA A 203 20.75 2.14 1.21
C ALA A 203 22.24 2.49 1.41
N SER A 204 23.00 1.65 2.13
CA SER A 204 24.44 1.83 2.33
C SER A 204 25.23 1.63 1.04
N ASP A 205 24.88 0.62 0.24
CA ASP A 205 25.51 0.34 -1.04
C ASP A 205 25.24 1.46 -2.05
N ALA A 206 24.00 1.97 -2.07
CA ALA A 206 23.61 3.07 -2.94
C ALA A 206 24.41 4.35 -2.64
N VAL A 207 24.59 4.70 -1.36
CA VAL A 207 25.37 5.90 -1.01
C VAL A 207 26.87 5.72 -1.22
N ALA A 208 27.41 4.50 -1.18
CA ALA A 208 28.82 4.24 -1.46
C ALA A 208 29.21 4.59 -2.90
N SER A 209 28.23 4.67 -3.81
CA SER A 209 28.45 5.10 -5.20
C SER A 209 28.42 6.63 -5.41
N LEU A 210 28.16 7.42 -4.37
CA LEU A 210 28.10 8.88 -4.47
C LEU A 210 29.52 9.49 -4.51
N PRO A 211 29.74 10.53 -5.33
CA PRO A 211 31.08 11.10 -5.51
C PRO A 211 31.48 11.99 -4.31
N LYS A 212 32.56 11.60 -3.61
CA LYS A 212 33.19 12.43 -2.57
C LYS A 212 34.02 13.58 -3.17
N ALA A 213 34.85 13.26 -4.16
CA ALA A 213 35.82 14.21 -4.73
C ALA A 213 35.17 15.42 -5.43
N SER A 214 33.97 15.26 -6.00
CA SER A 214 33.28 16.36 -6.70
C SER A 214 32.71 17.44 -5.76
N ASN A 215 32.84 17.27 -4.45
CA ASN A 215 32.30 18.20 -3.46
C ASN A 215 33.38 18.95 -2.67
N ALA A 216 34.68 18.74 -2.94
CA ALA A 216 35.75 19.36 -2.15
C ALA A 216 35.64 20.89 -2.09
N GLU A 217 35.39 21.55 -3.22
CA GLU A 217 35.21 23.01 -3.28
C GLU A 217 34.00 23.47 -2.45
N ARG A 218 32.86 22.78 -2.59
CA ARG A 218 31.63 23.09 -1.84
C ARG A 218 31.79 22.84 -0.35
N GLU A 219 32.49 21.78 0.02
CA GLU A 219 32.76 21.42 1.40
C GLU A 219 33.60 22.50 2.07
N GLN A 220 34.61 23.01 1.36
CA GLN A 220 35.41 24.15 1.80
C GLN A 220 34.56 25.43 1.94
N GLU A 221 33.70 25.74 0.96
CA GLU A 221 32.79 26.90 1.05
C GLU A 221 31.85 26.83 2.27
N LEU A 222 31.27 25.64 2.52
CA LEU A 222 30.42 25.39 3.68
C LEU A 222 31.21 25.50 4.99
N LEU A 223 32.44 24.99 5.03
CA LEU A 223 33.33 25.03 6.20
C LEU A 223 33.70 26.47 6.55
N VAL A 224 34.09 27.28 5.57
CA VAL A 224 34.38 28.71 5.73
C VAL A 224 33.15 29.43 6.28
N LYS A 225 31.99 29.26 5.63
CA LYS A 225 30.74 29.92 6.01
C LYS A 225 30.31 29.58 7.44
N GLU A 226 30.37 28.31 7.82
CA GLU A 226 29.97 27.87 9.16
C GLU A 226 31.00 28.26 10.23
N THR A 227 32.29 28.22 9.92
CA THR A 227 33.34 28.67 10.84
C THR A 227 33.21 30.15 11.16
N THR A 228 32.98 31.00 10.15
CA THR A 228 32.76 32.46 10.34
C THR A 228 31.58 32.73 11.29
N LYS A 229 30.46 32.01 11.13
CA LYS A 229 29.30 32.11 12.04
C LYS A 229 29.65 31.67 13.46
N LEU A 230 30.40 30.59 13.61
CA LEU A 230 30.77 30.03 14.91
C LEU A 230 31.78 30.93 15.64
N ARG A 231 32.77 31.51 14.94
CA ARG A 231 33.68 32.53 15.50
C ARG A 231 32.91 33.71 16.06
N HIS A 232 31.96 34.25 15.31
CA HIS A 232 31.12 35.35 15.81
C HIS A 232 30.28 34.95 17.04
N ARG A 233 29.74 33.73 17.06
CA ARG A 233 28.96 33.19 18.19
C ARG A 233 29.82 33.00 19.45
N TYR A 234 31.04 32.49 19.28
CA TYR A 234 31.97 32.18 20.38
C TYR A 234 33.03 33.26 20.62
N ARG A 235 32.80 34.50 20.17
CA ARG A 235 33.73 35.63 20.32
C ARG A 235 34.10 35.99 21.77
N HIS A 236 33.30 35.51 22.74
CA HIS A 236 33.53 35.71 24.16
C HIS A 236 34.57 34.75 24.75
N LEU A 237 34.91 33.68 24.01
CA LEU A 237 36.00 32.76 24.34
C LEU A 237 37.25 33.17 23.58
N VAL A 238 38.43 32.83 24.11
CA VAL A 238 39.72 33.22 23.54
C VAL A 238 40.65 32.02 23.46
N GLY A 239 41.54 32.00 22.46
CA GLY A 239 42.56 30.98 22.28
C GLY A 239 41.97 29.57 22.17
N PHE A 240 42.59 28.63 22.88
CA PHE A 240 42.25 27.20 22.83
C PHE A 240 40.77 26.90 23.09
N ASP A 241 40.15 27.56 24.08
CA ASP A 241 38.75 27.29 24.44
C ASP A 241 37.78 27.66 23.31
N GLN A 242 38.06 28.75 22.59
CA GLN A 242 37.25 29.17 21.44
C GLN A 242 37.35 28.16 20.31
N GLN A 243 38.58 27.76 19.96
CA GLN A 243 38.83 26.81 18.88
C GLN A 243 38.20 25.46 19.16
N GLN A 244 38.36 24.96 20.39
CA GLN A 244 37.79 23.67 20.77
C GLN A 244 36.26 23.67 20.69
N LYS A 245 35.59 24.79 21.04
CA LYS A 245 34.14 24.93 20.85
C LYS A 245 33.73 24.98 19.38
N ILE A 246 34.49 25.67 18.53
CA ILE A 246 34.25 25.72 17.08
C ILE A 246 34.41 24.32 16.48
N LYS A 247 35.52 23.64 16.75
CA LYS A 247 35.82 22.28 16.29
C LYS A 247 34.71 21.29 16.67
N GLN A 248 34.31 21.26 17.94
CA GLN A 248 33.20 20.42 18.41
C GLN A 248 31.88 20.73 17.68
N ALA A 249 31.60 22.01 17.39
CA ALA A 249 30.39 22.40 16.69
C ALA A 249 30.42 22.00 15.20
N LEU A 250 31.57 22.11 14.54
CA LEU A 250 31.77 21.67 13.14
C LEU A 250 31.66 20.14 13.03
N LEU A 251 32.26 19.37 13.94
CA LEU A 251 32.12 17.92 14.00
C LEU A 251 30.65 17.49 14.13
N ARG A 252 29.88 18.12 15.04
CA ARG A 252 28.43 17.85 15.17
C ARG A 252 27.62 18.21 13.92
N ARG A 253 28.12 19.11 13.08
CA ARG A 253 27.51 19.50 11.81
C ARG A 253 27.88 18.56 10.65
N GLY A 254 28.87 17.69 10.85
CA GLY A 254 29.23 16.60 9.95
C GLY A 254 30.46 16.86 9.06
N PHE A 255 31.23 17.92 9.33
CA PHE A 255 32.54 18.12 8.68
C PHE A 255 33.54 17.06 9.14
N ALA A 256 34.48 16.65 8.27
CA ALA A 256 35.51 15.68 8.63
C ALA A 256 36.52 16.29 9.60
N PHE A 257 37.05 15.48 10.52
CA PHE A 257 38.02 15.95 11.51
C PHE A 257 39.27 16.55 10.84
N ASP A 258 39.86 15.82 9.89
CA ASP A 258 41.09 16.24 9.21
C ASP A 258 40.91 17.58 8.47
N GLU A 259 39.77 17.77 7.80
CA GLU A 259 39.43 19.02 7.11
C GLU A 259 39.25 20.19 8.08
N ILE A 260 38.65 19.95 9.25
CA ILE A 260 38.52 20.99 10.28
C ILE A 260 39.89 21.39 10.82
N GLU A 261 40.77 20.42 11.13
CA GLU A 261 42.11 20.70 11.65
C GLU A 261 42.92 21.53 10.66
N THR A 262 43.04 21.04 9.43
CA THR A 262 43.80 21.73 8.37
C THR A 262 43.30 23.15 8.15
N TYR A 263 41.99 23.37 8.18
CA TYR A 263 41.42 24.71 7.99
C TYR A 263 41.64 25.64 9.20
N LEU A 264 41.58 25.12 10.42
CA LEU A 264 41.80 25.95 11.61
C LEU A 264 43.27 26.32 11.79
N GLU A 265 44.21 25.42 11.49
CA GLU A 265 45.66 25.70 11.47
C GLU A 265 45.99 26.84 10.48
N GLN A 266 45.42 26.80 9.27
CA GLN A 266 45.57 27.86 8.25
C GLN A 266 45.04 29.25 8.67
N LEU A 267 44.24 29.33 9.74
CA LEU A 267 43.71 30.60 10.26
C LEU A 267 44.50 31.16 11.43
N GLU A 268 45.43 30.37 12.00
CA GLU A 268 46.33 30.79 13.08
C GLU A 268 47.64 31.39 12.56
N ASP A 269 48.06 31.00 11.36
CA ASP A 269 49.16 31.61 10.59
C ASP A 269 48.74 32.93 9.90
#